data_AF-A0A813EIZ2-F1
#
_entry.id   AF-A0A813EIZ2-F1
#
_cell.length_a   1.000
_cell.length_b   1.000
_cell.length_c   1.000
_cell.angle_alpha   90.00
_cell.angle_beta   90.00
_cell.angle_gamma   90.00
#
_symmetry.space_group_name_H-M   'P 1'
#
loop_
_entity.id
_entity.type
_entity.pdbx_description
1 polymer ?
#
loop_
_entity_poly.entity_id
_entity_poly.type
_entity_poly.pdbx_seq_one_letter_code
_entity_poly.pdbx_strand_id
1 'polypeptide(L)'
;NFGHFMVYAPPAEADARNYGVARYGMEVQRLASVLDRHLAGFGDFSGEAGVRPAGPRQYLVNDQYSVADMACFPWAFMPWGKGYNRDGQPAAKDFLGMDRHVHLQRWVDRVAARPAVQRGIRVCAGKPKPWLEPKQQAQSGFNEAMKGRRPNHVSTKL
;
A
#
# COMPACT_ATOMS: atom_id res chain seq x y z
N ASN A 1 4.36 -5.57 -13.88
CA ASN A 1 4.39 -4.71 -12.65
C ASN A 1 4.85 -5.59 -11.47
N PHE A 2 5.25 -5.00 -10.32
CA PHE A 2 5.85 -5.75 -9.20
C PHE A 2 4.96 -6.91 -8.69
N GLY A 3 3.67 -6.66 -8.47
CA GLY A 3 2.73 -7.67 -7.97
C GLY A 3 2.62 -8.91 -8.87
N HIS A 4 2.70 -8.74 -10.20
CA HIS A 4 2.72 -9.86 -11.14
C HIS A 4 3.90 -10.80 -10.87
N PHE A 5 5.12 -10.29 -10.86
CA PHE A 5 6.31 -11.11 -10.69
C PHE A 5 6.45 -11.68 -9.27
N MET A 6 6.00 -10.93 -8.26
CA MET A 6 6.05 -11.37 -6.87
C MET A 6 5.05 -12.49 -6.56
N VAL A 7 3.82 -12.40 -7.09
CA VAL A 7 2.71 -13.29 -6.68
C VAL A 7 2.33 -14.29 -7.76
N TYR A 8 2.25 -13.86 -9.02
CA TYR A 8 1.53 -14.60 -10.06
C TYR A 8 2.44 -15.28 -11.10
N ALA A 9 3.66 -14.77 -11.30
CA ALA A 9 4.56 -15.32 -12.32
C ALA A 9 4.85 -16.82 -12.07
N PRO A 10 4.85 -17.65 -13.13
CA PRO A 10 5.06 -19.09 -13.00
C PRO A 10 6.37 -19.45 -12.29
N PRO A 11 6.41 -20.51 -11.47
CA PRO A 11 7.66 -20.99 -10.87
C PRO A 11 8.75 -21.31 -11.90
N ALA A 12 8.37 -21.87 -13.06
CA ALA A 12 9.25 -22.32 -14.13
C ALA A 12 10.03 -21.17 -14.81
N GLU A 13 9.51 -19.94 -14.75
CA GLU A 13 10.11 -18.76 -15.38
C GLU A 13 10.99 -18.00 -14.38
N ALA A 14 11.96 -18.69 -13.77
CA ALA A 14 12.72 -18.17 -12.63
C ALA A 14 13.52 -16.90 -12.98
N ASP A 15 14.19 -16.87 -14.13
CA ASP A 15 15.02 -15.73 -14.54
C ASP A 15 14.19 -14.49 -14.85
N ALA A 16 13.10 -14.66 -15.61
CA ALA A 16 12.15 -13.59 -15.88
C ALA A 16 11.50 -13.06 -14.58
N ARG A 17 11.20 -13.95 -13.63
CA ARG A 17 10.69 -13.57 -12.31
C ARG A 17 11.70 -12.75 -11.53
N ASN A 18 12.95 -13.18 -11.45
CA ASN A 18 14.01 -12.49 -10.71
C ASN A 18 14.26 -11.09 -11.28
N TYR A 19 14.41 -10.99 -12.60
CA TYR A 19 14.56 -9.69 -13.27
C TYR A 19 13.34 -8.78 -13.03
N GLY A 20 12.13 -9.32 -13.21
CA GLY A 20 10.89 -8.58 -13.01
C GLY A 20 10.72 -8.07 -11.59
N VAL A 21 10.95 -8.92 -10.58
CA VAL A 21 10.90 -8.51 -9.16
C VAL A 21 11.93 -7.43 -8.87
N ALA A 22 13.18 -7.55 -9.34
CA ALA A 22 14.21 -6.55 -9.12
C ALA A 22 13.85 -5.20 -9.78
N ARG A 23 13.54 -5.22 -11.08
CA ARG A 23 13.21 -4.02 -11.86
C ARG A 23 12.01 -3.27 -11.26
N TYR A 24 10.89 -3.97 -11.10
CA TYR A 24 9.66 -3.33 -10.63
C TYR A 24 9.68 -3.08 -9.11
N GLY A 25 10.44 -3.86 -8.34
CA GLY A 25 10.64 -3.63 -6.92
C GLY A 25 11.38 -2.32 -6.66
N MET A 26 12.42 -2.01 -7.45
CA MET A 26 13.09 -0.70 -7.39
C MET A 26 12.13 0.44 -7.69
N GLU A 27 11.24 0.30 -8.67
CA GLU A 27 10.26 1.35 -8.99
C GLU A 27 9.22 1.53 -7.88
N VAL A 28 8.75 0.46 -7.23
CA VAL A 28 7.88 0.58 -6.05
C VAL A 28 8.59 1.32 -4.92
N GLN A 29 9.88 1.02 -4.67
CA GLN A 29 10.68 1.72 -3.66
C GLN A 29 10.86 3.21 -4.02
N ARG A 30 11.10 3.53 -5.31
CA ARG A 30 11.19 4.92 -5.78
C ARG A 30 9.89 5.67 -5.56
N LEU A 31 8.75 5.09 -5.95
CA LEU A 31 7.43 5.69 -5.75
C LEU A 31 7.10 5.88 -4.26
N ALA A 32 7.43 4.89 -3.42
CA ALA A 32 7.28 5.00 -1.98
C ALA A 32 8.13 6.15 -1.41
N SER A 33 9.38 6.28 -1.87
CA SER A 33 10.28 7.38 -1.49
C SER A 33 9.75 8.75 -1.92
N VAL A 34 9.17 8.86 -3.12
CA VAL A 34 8.53 10.10 -3.59
C VAL A 34 7.38 10.50 -2.68
N LEU A 35 6.46 9.58 -2.37
CA LEU A 35 5.34 9.87 -1.49
C LEU A 35 5.78 10.18 -0.05
N ASP A 36 6.75 9.43 0.48
CA ASP A 36 7.27 9.63 1.83
C ASP A 36 7.91 11.02 1.99
N ARG A 37 8.77 11.42 1.04
CA ARG A 37 9.36 12.77 1.02
C ARG A 37 8.30 13.86 0.86
N HIS A 38 7.33 13.67 -0.02
CA HIS A 38 6.22 14.61 -0.17
C HIS A 38 5.46 14.80 1.14
N LEU A 39 5.11 13.71 1.81
CA LEU A 39 4.41 13.70 3.10
C LEU A 39 5.28 14.21 4.27
N ALA A 40 6.60 14.17 4.13
CA ALA A 40 7.55 14.81 5.03
C ALA A 40 7.65 16.34 4.82
N GLY A 41 6.98 16.89 3.79
CA GLY A 41 7.00 18.32 3.46
C GLY A 41 8.11 18.71 2.49
N PHE A 42 8.64 17.78 1.68
CA PHE A 42 9.54 18.12 0.57
C PHE A 42 8.72 18.45 -0.69
N GLY A 43 9.10 19.55 -1.36
CA GLY A 43 8.44 20.02 -2.57
C GLY A 43 7.11 20.74 -2.32
N ASP A 44 6.78 21.65 -3.21
CA ASP A 44 5.44 22.22 -3.34
C ASP A 44 4.91 21.92 -4.75
N PHE A 45 3.60 21.65 -4.84
CA PHE A 45 2.89 21.59 -6.11
C PHE A 45 2.35 22.97 -6.52
N SER A 46 2.72 24.04 -5.80
CA SER A 46 2.32 25.41 -6.12
C SER A 46 3.09 25.99 -7.31
N GLY A 47 4.25 25.41 -7.65
CA GLY A 47 5.07 25.89 -8.76
C GLY A 47 5.92 27.12 -8.40
N GLU A 48 5.84 27.61 -7.16
CA GLU A 48 6.69 28.66 -6.63
C GLU A 48 7.90 28.02 -5.94
N ALA A 49 9.05 28.07 -6.60
CA ALA A 49 10.28 27.51 -6.06
C ALA A 49 10.59 28.08 -4.65
N GLY A 50 10.58 27.20 -3.65
CA GLY A 50 11.14 27.50 -2.32
C GLY A 50 10.12 27.69 -1.20
N VAL A 51 8.82 27.60 -1.45
CA VAL A 51 7.82 27.67 -0.38
C VAL A 51 7.59 26.28 0.23
N ARG A 52 8.40 25.95 1.23
CA ARG A 52 8.22 24.73 2.02
C ARG A 52 7.13 24.95 3.07
N PRO A 53 6.09 24.08 3.18
CA PRO A 53 5.27 24.05 4.38
C PRO A 53 6.18 23.82 5.59
N ALA A 54 5.86 24.48 6.70
CA ALA A 54 6.53 24.27 7.98
C ALA A 54 6.11 22.91 8.58
N GLY A 55 6.58 21.81 7.99
CA GLY A 55 6.44 20.47 8.53
C GLY A 55 5.73 19.44 7.64
N PRO A 56 5.45 18.26 8.22
CA PRO A 56 4.88 17.13 7.48
C PRO A 56 3.44 17.39 7.03
N ARG A 57 3.11 17.00 5.81
CA ARG A 57 1.75 17.10 5.25
C ARG A 57 0.82 16.06 5.86
N GLN A 58 -0.44 16.44 6.06
CA GLN A 58 -1.44 15.47 6.51
C GLN A 58 -1.93 14.56 5.39
N TYR A 59 -2.06 15.10 4.18
CA TYR A 59 -2.59 14.42 3.00
C TYR A 59 -1.75 14.77 1.77
N LEU A 60 -2.10 14.21 0.61
CA LEU A 60 -1.33 14.45 -0.61
C LEU A 60 -1.51 15.86 -1.16
N VAL A 61 -2.65 16.51 -0.91
CA VAL A 61 -2.93 17.89 -1.33
C VAL A 61 -3.09 18.76 -0.08
N ASN A 62 -1.96 19.30 0.39
CA ASN A 62 -1.88 20.09 1.62
C ASN A 62 -2.46 19.33 2.84
N ASP A 63 -3.32 19.98 3.63
CA ASP A 63 -3.86 19.43 4.87
C ASP A 63 -5.30 18.91 4.73
N GLN A 64 -5.79 18.74 3.50
CA GLN A 64 -7.13 18.25 3.23
C GLN A 64 -7.13 16.91 2.49
N TYR A 65 -8.00 16.01 2.94
CA TYR A 65 -8.24 14.74 2.28
C TYR A 65 -8.93 14.97 0.93
N SER A 66 -8.38 14.37 -0.12
CA SER A 66 -8.78 14.65 -1.51
C SER A 66 -8.93 13.38 -2.34
N VAL A 67 -9.39 13.55 -3.58
CA VAL A 67 -9.41 12.45 -4.57
C VAL A 67 -8.01 11.91 -4.87
N ALA A 68 -6.95 12.71 -4.69
CA ALA A 68 -5.57 12.23 -4.83
C ALA A 68 -5.27 11.15 -3.76
N ASP A 69 -5.68 11.37 -2.51
CA ASP A 69 -5.53 10.38 -1.45
C ASP A 69 -6.35 9.12 -1.77
N MET A 70 -7.59 9.28 -2.26
CA MET A 70 -8.44 8.17 -2.67
C MET A 70 -7.82 7.33 -3.79
N ALA A 71 -7.17 7.98 -4.77
CA ALA A 71 -6.56 7.31 -5.91
C ALA A 71 -5.26 6.58 -5.52
N CYS A 72 -4.44 7.19 -4.67
CA CYS A 72 -3.15 6.63 -4.27
C CYS A 72 -3.25 5.59 -3.15
N PHE A 73 -4.18 5.77 -2.20
CA PHE A 73 -4.27 4.93 -1.00
C PHE A 73 -4.37 3.44 -1.29
N PRO A 74 -5.25 2.94 -2.18
CA PRO A 74 -5.38 1.52 -2.41
C PRO A 74 -4.05 0.88 -2.83
N TRP A 75 -3.26 1.56 -3.66
CA TRP A 75 -1.97 1.07 -4.13
C TRP A 75 -0.88 1.12 -3.06
N ALA A 76 -0.81 2.23 -2.32
CA ALA A 76 0.16 2.40 -1.24
C ALA A 76 -0.15 1.50 -0.03
N PHE A 77 -1.41 1.10 0.16
CA PHE A 77 -1.82 0.17 1.20
C PHE A 77 -1.35 -1.27 0.91
N MET A 78 -1.21 -1.69 -0.36
CA MET A 78 -0.95 -3.09 -0.74
C MET A 78 0.28 -3.73 -0.10
N PRO A 79 1.47 -3.08 -0.05
CA PRO A 79 2.65 -3.68 0.57
C PRO A 79 2.44 -3.98 2.07
N TRP A 80 1.74 -3.11 2.80
CA TRP A 80 1.39 -3.32 4.21
C TRP A 80 0.17 -4.24 4.39
N GLY A 81 -0.77 -4.21 3.47
CA GLY A 81 -2.08 -4.85 3.55
C GLY A 81 -2.19 -6.14 2.74
N LYS A 82 -1.35 -7.15 3.03
CA LYS A 82 -1.37 -8.53 2.49
C LYS A 82 -1.62 -8.70 0.96
N GLY A 83 -1.51 -7.65 0.17
CA GLY A 83 -1.90 -7.65 -1.24
C GLY A 83 -0.91 -8.39 -2.15
N TYR A 84 0.30 -8.62 -1.64
CA TYR A 84 1.41 -9.26 -2.36
C TYR A 84 1.98 -10.43 -1.57
N ASN A 85 1.15 -11.41 -1.27
CA ASN A 85 1.56 -12.63 -0.56
C ASN A 85 1.50 -13.84 -1.49
N ARG A 86 2.51 -14.70 -1.37
CA ARG A 86 2.59 -16.02 -1.98
C ARG A 86 3.24 -16.95 -0.96
N ASP A 87 2.72 -18.15 -0.79
CA ASP A 87 3.29 -19.12 0.15
C ASP A 87 4.76 -19.39 -0.18
N GLY A 88 5.59 -19.44 0.87
CA GLY A 88 7.05 -19.62 0.74
C GLY A 88 7.83 -18.40 0.27
N GLN A 89 7.21 -17.22 0.16
CA GLN A 89 7.89 -15.95 -0.14
C GLN A 89 7.80 -14.97 1.04
N PRO A 90 8.80 -14.09 1.22
CA PRO A 90 8.72 -13.03 2.22
C PRO A 90 7.55 -12.08 1.90
N ALA A 91 6.97 -11.50 2.94
CA ALA A 91 5.95 -10.47 2.75
C ALA A 91 6.54 -9.30 1.96
N ALA A 92 5.76 -8.74 1.02
CA ALA A 92 6.26 -7.65 0.18
C ALA A 92 6.72 -6.43 0.97
N LYS A 93 6.11 -6.17 2.13
CA LYS A 93 6.56 -5.13 3.07
C LYS A 93 8.04 -5.29 3.41
N ASP A 94 8.41 -6.50 3.82
CA ASP A 94 9.75 -6.82 4.30
C ASP A 94 10.73 -6.89 3.13
N PHE A 95 10.31 -7.53 2.02
CA PHE A 95 11.09 -7.60 0.80
C PHE A 95 11.47 -6.23 0.24
N LEU A 96 10.54 -5.27 0.27
CA LEU A 96 10.75 -3.91 -0.23
C LEU A 96 11.36 -2.95 0.80
N GLY A 97 11.52 -3.39 2.06
CA GLY A 97 12.01 -2.55 3.16
C GLY A 97 11.10 -1.35 3.44
N MET A 98 9.78 -1.55 3.44
CA MET A 98 8.81 -0.45 3.49
C MET A 98 8.81 0.33 4.82
N ASP A 99 9.32 -0.26 5.92
CA ASP A 99 9.34 0.35 7.26
C ASP A 99 10.18 1.64 7.34
N ARG A 100 11.10 1.86 6.40
CA ARG A 100 11.87 3.11 6.34
C ARG A 100 11.04 4.33 5.90
N HIS A 101 9.87 4.12 5.31
CA HIS A 101 9.00 5.17 4.79
C HIS A 101 7.97 5.60 5.85
N VAL A 102 8.45 6.24 6.91
CA VAL A 102 7.68 6.55 8.13
C VAL A 102 6.53 7.53 7.89
N HIS A 103 6.69 8.51 7.00
CA HIS A 103 5.66 9.50 6.71
C HIS A 103 4.57 8.92 5.81
N LEU A 104 4.99 8.07 4.85
CA LEU A 104 4.07 7.28 4.04
C LEU A 104 3.24 6.33 4.91
N GLN A 105 3.87 5.59 5.83
CA GLN A 105 3.16 4.68 6.73
C GLN A 105 2.13 5.42 7.59
N ARG A 106 2.52 6.55 8.20
CA ARG A 106 1.60 7.40 8.99
C ARG A 106 0.39 7.85 8.17
N TRP A 107 0.59 8.24 6.90
CA TRP A 107 -0.50 8.60 6.01
C TRP A 107 -1.38 7.40 5.65
N VAL A 108 -0.81 6.23 5.36
CA VAL A 108 -1.56 5.00 5.10
C VAL A 108 -2.45 4.66 6.29
N ASP A 109 -1.91 4.70 7.52
CA ASP A 109 -2.66 4.39 8.74
C ASP A 109 -3.79 5.40 8.98
N ARG A 110 -3.52 6.69 8.79
CA ARG A 110 -4.53 7.75 8.87
C ARG A 110 -5.68 7.52 7.89
N VAL A 111 -5.39 7.24 6.62
CA VAL A 111 -6.43 7.04 5.60
C VAL A 111 -7.19 5.73 5.88
N ALA A 112 -6.50 4.66 6.28
CA ALA A 112 -7.12 3.38 6.62
C ALA A 112 -8.05 3.45 7.85
N ALA A 113 -7.80 4.39 8.78
CA ALA A 113 -8.65 4.60 9.96
C ALA A 113 -10.01 5.26 9.62
N ARG A 114 -10.18 5.85 8.43
CA ARG A 114 -11.41 6.55 8.06
C ARG A 114 -12.57 5.55 7.92
N PRO A 115 -13.74 5.77 8.56
CA PRO A 115 -14.87 4.84 8.48
C PRO A 115 -15.35 4.54 7.06
N ALA A 116 -15.33 5.55 6.17
CA ALA A 116 -15.70 5.36 4.76
C ALA A 116 -14.70 4.48 4.00
N VAL A 117 -13.40 4.60 4.29
CA VAL A 117 -12.35 3.75 3.70
C VAL A 117 -12.50 2.32 4.18
N GLN A 118 -12.74 2.11 5.48
CA GLN A 118 -12.98 0.77 6.03
C GLN A 118 -14.20 0.09 5.40
N ARG A 119 -15.29 0.83 5.16
CA ARG A 119 -16.45 0.32 4.40
C ARG A 119 -16.06 -0.01 2.96
N GLY A 120 -15.32 0.88 2.29
CA GLY A 120 -14.86 0.71 0.92
C GLY A 120 -13.99 -0.52 0.71
N ILE A 121 -13.01 -0.78 1.58
CA ILE A 121 -12.12 -1.96 1.45
C ILE A 121 -12.90 -3.27 1.62
N ARG A 122 -14.03 -3.26 2.34
CA ARG A 122 -14.90 -4.44 2.48
C ARG A 122 -15.76 -4.68 1.23
N VAL A 123 -15.91 -3.69 0.35
CA VAL A 123 -16.61 -3.90 -0.92
C VAL A 123 -15.82 -4.90 -1.76
N CYS A 124 -16.48 -5.94 -2.24
CA CYS A 124 -15.88 -7.08 -2.93
C CYS A 124 -14.94 -7.96 -2.08
N ALA A 125 -14.74 -7.65 -0.79
CA ALA A 125 -14.13 -8.59 0.13
C ALA A 125 -15.08 -9.79 0.30
N GLY A 126 -14.58 -11.00 0.04
CA GLY A 126 -15.32 -12.26 0.18
C GLY A 126 -15.86 -12.84 -1.12
N LYS A 127 -15.93 -12.07 -2.22
CA LYS A 127 -16.38 -12.61 -3.51
C LYS A 127 -15.19 -13.26 -4.22
N PRO A 128 -15.23 -14.58 -4.53
CA PRO A 128 -14.18 -15.20 -5.33
C PRO A 128 -14.09 -14.49 -6.69
N LYS A 129 -12.86 -14.32 -7.18
CA LYS A 129 -12.64 -13.78 -8.53
C LYS A 129 -13.22 -14.81 -9.52
N PRO A 130 -14.24 -14.47 -10.33
CA PRO A 130 -14.97 -15.45 -11.13
C PRO A 130 -14.13 -16.11 -12.24
N TRP A 131 -12.96 -15.55 -12.55
CA TRP A 131 -11.99 -16.07 -13.52
C TRP A 131 -10.84 -16.88 -12.89
N LEU A 132 -10.85 -17.10 -11.57
CA LEU A 132 -9.89 -17.99 -10.91
C LEU A 132 -10.50 -19.38 -10.75
N GLU A 133 -9.71 -20.42 -10.99
CA GLU A 133 -10.09 -21.79 -10.68
C GLU A 133 -10.19 -22.00 -9.16
N PRO A 134 -11.01 -22.95 -8.65
CA PRO A 134 -11.22 -23.17 -7.22
C PRO A 134 -9.93 -23.33 -6.39
N LYS A 135 -8.90 -24.00 -6.93
CA LYS A 135 -7.58 -24.11 -6.29
C LYS A 135 -6.87 -22.75 -6.13
N GLN A 136 -7.03 -21.86 -7.11
CA GLN A 136 -6.43 -20.52 -7.11
C GLN A 136 -7.22 -19.55 -6.21
N GLN A 137 -8.53 -19.75 -6.08
CA GLN A 137 -9.38 -18.98 -5.17
C GLN A 137 -9.00 -19.21 -3.71
N ALA A 138 -8.74 -20.46 -3.31
CA ALA A 138 -8.29 -20.83 -1.96
C ALA A 138 -6.96 -20.17 -1.56
N GLN A 139 -6.11 -19.86 -2.54
CA GLN A 139 -4.81 -19.18 -2.34
C GLN A 139 -4.92 -17.64 -2.31
N SER A 140 -6.05 -17.05 -2.69
CA SER A 140 -6.25 -15.60 -2.72
C SER A 140 -6.60 -15.03 -1.33
N GLY A 141 -5.62 -14.99 -0.43
CA GLY A 141 -5.78 -14.62 1.00
C GLY A 141 -6.17 -13.16 1.32
N PHE A 142 -6.71 -12.39 0.37
CA PHE A 142 -7.10 -10.99 0.59
C PHE A 142 -8.19 -10.87 1.68
N ASN A 143 -9.11 -11.83 1.76
CA ASN A 143 -10.26 -11.77 2.67
C ASN A 143 -9.92 -12.12 4.13
N GLU A 144 -8.92 -12.97 4.37
CA GLU A 144 -8.46 -13.29 5.73
C GLU A 144 -7.63 -12.17 6.35
N ALA A 145 -6.86 -11.46 5.52
CA ALA A 145 -6.01 -10.34 5.92
C ALA A 145 -6.74 -9.21 6.64
N MET A 146 -7.98 -8.92 6.20
CA MET A 146 -8.78 -7.79 6.67
C MET A 146 -9.50 -8.06 7.99
N LYS A 147 -9.60 -9.34 8.43
CA LYS A 147 -10.24 -9.71 9.70
C LYS A 147 -9.40 -9.32 10.94
N GLY A 148 -8.09 -9.11 10.77
CA GLY A 148 -7.13 -8.91 11.88
C GLY A 148 -6.84 -7.46 12.29
N ARG A 149 -7.20 -6.45 11.49
CA ARG A 149 -6.97 -5.02 11.84
C ARG A 149 -8.21 -4.40 12.48
N ARG A 150 -8.45 -4.72 13.75
CA ARG A 150 -9.30 -3.85 14.59
C ARG A 150 -8.41 -2.68 15.04
N PRO A 151 -8.85 -1.40 14.92
CA PRO A 151 -8.13 -0.30 15.54
C PRO A 151 -8.15 -0.50 17.06
N ASN A 152 -6.99 -0.46 17.69
CA ASN A 152 -6.88 -0.37 19.15
C ASN A 152 -7.68 0.87 19.58
N HIS A 153 -8.77 0.66 20.33
CA HIS A 153 -9.45 1.76 21.02
C HIS A 153 -8.47 2.32 22.05
N VAL A 154 -7.98 3.54 21.82
CA VAL A 154 -7.41 4.34 22.89
C VAL A 154 -8.59 4.80 23.73
N SER A 155 -8.75 4.19 24.91
CA SER A 155 -9.70 4.63 25.92
C SER A 155 -9.18 5.94 26.51
N THR A 156 -9.70 7.07 26.02
CA THR A 156 -9.70 8.31 26.79
C THR A 156 -10.78 8.18 27.86
N LYS A 157 -10.38 7.80 29.06
CA LYS A 157 -11.16 8.11 30.26
C LYS A 157 -10.92 9.58 30.60
N LEU A 158 -12.00 10.37 30.59
CA LEU A 158 -12.14 11.56 31.42
C LEU A 158 -12.41 11.13 32.86
#